data_AF-A0A5B2VPR1-F1
#
_entry.id   AF-A0A5B2VPR1-F1
#
_cell.length_a   1.000
_cell.length_b   1.000
_cell.length_c   1.000
_cell.angle_alpha   90.00
_cell.angle_beta   90.00
_cell.angle_gamma   90.00
#
_symmetry.space_group_name_H-M   'P 1'
#
loop_
_entity.id
_entity.type
_entity.pdbx_description
1 polymer ?
#
loop_
_entity_poly.entity_id
_entity_poly.type
_entity_poly.pdbx_seq_one_letter_code
_entity_poly.pdbx_strand_id
1 'polypeptide(L)'
;MTKDELIARLRSLGEQLNRDVSLTGTKEELALRVAELKEELDDTDETAGQDTPLSRENVLTGHENEVGSAQPDTVILDTSELVTVVALVKLHTDALHATRDEPVAFVLPG
;
A
#
# COMPACT_ATOMS: atom_id res chain seq x y z
N MET A 1 -25.16 -20.35 -6.17
CA MET A 1 -24.03 -21.30 -6.07
C MET A 1 -24.21 -22.16 -4.84
N THR A 2 -23.96 -23.45 -5.00
CA THR A 2 -23.85 -24.42 -3.91
C THR A 2 -22.46 -24.34 -3.28
N LYS A 3 -22.31 -24.90 -2.08
CA LYS A 3 -21.02 -24.93 -1.37
C LYS A 3 -19.96 -25.69 -2.19
N ASP A 4 -20.35 -26.76 -2.86
CA ASP A 4 -19.46 -27.57 -3.70
C ASP A 4 -18.96 -26.79 -4.94
N GLU A 5 -19.80 -25.96 -5.54
CA GLU A 5 -19.39 -25.08 -6.65
C GLU A 5 -18.35 -24.05 -6.20
N LEU A 6 -18.48 -23.50 -4.99
CA LEU A 6 -17.50 -22.57 -4.42
C LEU A 6 -16.17 -23.28 -4.13
N ILE A 7 -16.21 -24.50 -3.60
CA ILE A 7 -15.02 -25.31 -3.35
C ILE A 7 -14.30 -25.63 -4.67
N ALA A 8 -15.03 -25.98 -5.74
CA ALA A 8 -14.46 -26.24 -7.05
C ALA A 8 -13.76 -24.98 -7.62
N ARG A 9 -14.38 -23.81 -7.48
CA ARG A 9 -13.78 -22.53 -7.91
C ARG A 9 -12.52 -22.18 -7.13
N LEU A 10 -12.52 -22.36 -5.80
CA LEU A 10 -11.33 -22.09 -4.98
C LEU A 10 -10.15 -22.97 -5.35
N ARG A 11 -10.37 -24.25 -5.68
CA ARG A 11 -9.30 -25.11 -6.18
C ARG A 11 -8.72 -24.60 -7.50
N SER A 12 -9.59 -24.23 -8.43
CA SER A 12 -9.17 -23.71 -9.74
C SER A 12 -8.42 -22.38 -9.63
N LEU A 13 -8.85 -21.48 -8.73
CA LEU A 13 -8.15 -20.22 -8.45
C LEU A 13 -6.80 -20.47 -7.74
N GLY A 14 -6.77 -21.37 -6.75
CA GLY A 14 -5.53 -21.76 -6.08
C GLY A 14 -4.51 -22.39 -7.02
N GLU A 15 -4.94 -23.22 -7.97
CA GLU A 15 -4.08 -23.80 -9.01
C GLU A 15 -3.50 -22.73 -9.94
N GLN A 16 -4.32 -21.76 -10.37
CA GLN A 16 -3.86 -20.63 -11.19
C GLN A 16 -2.83 -19.76 -10.44
N LEU A 17 -3.05 -19.53 -9.15
CA LEU A 17 -2.13 -18.77 -8.30
C LEU A 17 -0.96 -19.61 -7.74
N ASN A 18 -0.90 -20.91 -8.07
CA ASN A 18 0.06 -21.87 -7.51
C ASN A 18 0.17 -21.81 -5.96
N ARG A 19 -0.98 -21.65 -5.30
CA ARG A 19 -1.08 -21.46 -3.84
C ARG A 19 -2.09 -22.41 -3.23
N ASP A 20 -1.80 -22.88 -2.02
CA ASP A 20 -2.76 -23.67 -1.23
C ASP A 20 -3.88 -22.77 -0.69
N VAL A 21 -5.13 -23.12 -1.03
CA VAL A 21 -6.33 -22.36 -0.66
C VAL A 21 -7.20 -23.20 0.25
N SER A 22 -7.49 -22.68 1.45
CA SER A 22 -8.38 -23.36 2.39
C SER A 22 -9.80 -23.51 1.81
N LEU A 23 -10.34 -24.72 1.88
CA LEU A 23 -11.69 -25.07 1.38
C LEU A 23 -12.70 -25.27 2.52
N THR A 24 -12.27 -25.04 3.75
CA THR A 24 -13.06 -25.14 4.97
C THR A 24 -13.75 -23.81 5.27
N GLY A 25 -14.99 -23.87 5.75
CA GLY A 25 -15.76 -22.70 6.14
C GLY A 25 -17.25 -22.79 5.84
N THR A 26 -17.95 -21.70 6.15
CA THR A 26 -19.33 -21.44 5.78
C THR A 26 -19.46 -21.12 4.29
N LYS A 27 -20.69 -21.13 3.74
CA LYS A 27 -20.89 -20.80 2.32
C LYS A 27 -20.49 -19.35 2.03
N GLU A 28 -20.77 -18.44 2.96
CA GLU A 28 -20.42 -17.02 2.86
C GLU A 28 -18.90 -16.81 2.85
N GLU A 29 -18.15 -17.46 3.75
CA GLU A 29 -16.68 -17.37 3.76
C GLU A 29 -16.05 -17.85 2.46
N LEU A 30 -16.51 -18.99 1.93
CA LEU A 30 -15.99 -19.51 0.67
C LEU A 30 -16.33 -18.57 -0.50
N ALA A 31 -17.52 -17.95 -0.49
CA ALA A 31 -17.92 -16.99 -1.51
C ALA A 31 -17.06 -15.71 -1.46
N LEU A 32 -16.78 -15.20 -0.27
CA LEU A 32 -15.91 -14.04 -0.07
C LEU A 32 -14.50 -14.33 -0.56
N ARG A 33 -13.93 -15.48 -0.20
CA ARG A 33 -12.60 -15.91 -0.64
C ARG A 33 -12.50 -16.08 -2.16
N VAL A 34 -13.54 -16.61 -2.81
CA VAL A 34 -13.60 -16.70 -4.28
C VAL A 34 -13.57 -15.30 -4.90
N ALA A 35 -14.25 -14.32 -4.33
CA ALA A 35 -14.25 -12.96 -4.84
C ALA A 35 -12.86 -12.30 -4.71
N GLU A 36 -12.23 -12.42 -3.55
CA GLU A 36 -10.88 -11.91 -3.28
C GLU A 36 -9.83 -12.48 -4.25
N LEU A 37 -9.77 -13.81 -4.38
CA LEU A 37 -8.80 -14.46 -5.27
C LEU A 37 -9.06 -14.16 -6.75
N LYS A 38 -10.33 -13.89 -7.11
CA LYS A 38 -10.66 -13.50 -8.47
C LYS A 38 -10.20 -12.07 -8.77
N GLU A 39 -10.33 -11.15 -7.82
CA GLU A 39 -9.82 -9.78 -7.94
C GLU A 39 -8.29 -9.78 -8.11
N GLU A 40 -7.57 -10.53 -7.29
CA GLU A 40 -6.11 -10.68 -7.41
C GLU A 40 -5.68 -11.22 -8.80
N LEU A 41 -6.46 -12.14 -9.37
CA LEU A 41 -6.18 -12.69 -10.70
C LEU A 41 -6.53 -11.70 -11.83
N ASP A 42 -7.61 -10.94 -11.70
CA ASP A 42 -8.04 -9.92 -12.67
C ASP A 42 -7.00 -8.78 -12.76
N ASP A 43 -6.46 -8.35 -11.62
CA ASP A 43 -5.36 -7.37 -11.55
C ASP A 43 -4.05 -7.90 -12.17
N THR A 44 -3.88 -9.22 -12.25
CA THR A 44 -2.69 -9.87 -12.81
C THR A 44 -2.78 -10.04 -14.34
N ASP A 45 -3.98 -10.07 -14.92
CA ASP A 45 -4.15 -10.26 -16.38
C ASP A 45 -3.80 -8.97 -17.19
N GLU A 46 -3.86 -7.79 -16.56
CA GLU A 46 -3.44 -6.49 -17.14
C GLU A 46 -1.92 -6.23 -17.04
N THR A 47 -1.08 -7.25 -16.84
CA THR A 47 0.39 -7.10 -16.90
C THR A 47 1.08 -8.10 -17.85
N ALA A 48 0.34 -8.81 -18.70
CA ALA A 48 0.92 -9.67 -19.73
C ALA A 48 1.35 -8.89 -21.00
N GLY A 49 2.03 -7.76 -20.86
CA GLY A 49 2.61 -7.12 -22.03
C GLY A 49 3.25 -5.76 -21.84
N GLN A 50 4.30 -5.61 -21.02
CA GLN A 50 5.34 -4.59 -21.25
C GLN A 50 6.72 -5.08 -20.82
N ASP A 51 7.37 -5.82 -21.72
CA ASP A 51 8.83 -5.81 -21.84
C ASP A 51 9.28 -4.40 -22.26
N THR A 52 9.56 -3.53 -21.31
CA THR A 52 10.54 -2.45 -21.49
C THR A 52 11.27 -2.16 -20.18
N PRO A 53 12.57 -2.45 -20.07
CA PRO A 53 13.38 -1.98 -18.95
C PRO A 53 13.74 -0.51 -19.22
N LEU A 54 12.98 0.42 -18.66
CA LEU A 54 13.38 1.82 -18.63
C LEU A 54 13.83 2.17 -17.22
N SER A 55 15.12 1.92 -16.99
CA SER A 55 15.95 2.68 -16.06
C SER A 55 15.59 4.16 -16.15
N ARG A 56 14.92 4.69 -15.14
CA ARG A 56 14.89 6.13 -14.90
C ARG A 56 15.58 6.39 -13.58
N GLU A 57 16.90 6.46 -13.68
CA GLU A 57 17.74 7.27 -12.82
C GLU A 57 17.12 8.67 -12.77
N ASN A 58 16.30 8.93 -11.76
CA ASN A 58 15.78 10.26 -11.51
C ASN A 58 16.84 11.01 -10.69
N VAL A 59 17.81 11.55 -11.41
CA VAL A 59 18.71 12.61 -10.97
C VAL A 59 17.84 13.68 -10.28
N LEU A 60 17.89 13.72 -8.95
CA LEU A 60 17.36 14.82 -8.16
C LEU A 60 18.31 16.02 -8.36
N THR A 61 18.14 16.72 -9.48
CA THR A 61 18.70 18.06 -9.67
C THR A 61 18.14 18.95 -8.58
N GLY A 62 19.05 19.60 -7.86
CA GLY A 62 18.76 20.46 -6.73
C GLY A 62 17.70 21.51 -7.03
N HIS A 63 16.73 21.61 -6.13
CA HIS A 63 16.04 22.86 -5.87
C HIS A 63 16.64 23.45 -4.60
N GLU A 64 17.53 24.41 -4.81
CA GLU A 64 17.93 25.39 -3.82
C GLU A 64 16.67 26.07 -3.23
N ASN A 65 16.43 25.85 -1.93
CA ASN A 65 15.43 26.57 -1.18
C ASN A 65 15.97 27.98 -0.90
N GLU A 66 15.67 28.93 -1.78
CA GLU A 66 15.88 30.35 -1.51
C GLU A 66 14.85 30.79 -0.43
N VAL A 67 15.33 30.99 0.80
CA VAL A 67 14.52 31.45 1.93
C VAL A 67 14.20 32.93 1.74
N GLY A 68 13.16 33.20 0.95
CA GLY A 68 12.51 34.51 0.88
C GLY A 68 11.74 34.77 2.17
N SER A 69 12.31 35.60 3.05
CA SER A 69 11.62 36.16 4.21
C SER A 69 10.50 37.10 3.74
N ALA A 70 9.27 36.60 3.64
CA ALA A 70 8.08 37.43 3.49
C ALA A 70 7.32 37.43 4.83
N GLN A 71 6.99 38.64 5.30
CA GLN A 71 6.29 38.93 6.55
C GLN A 71 4.96 38.15 6.66
N PRO A 72 4.46 37.88 7.88
CA PRO A 72 3.17 37.21 8.03
C PRO A 72 2.07 38.13 7.51
N ASP A 73 1.60 37.83 6.32
CA ASP A 73 0.32 38.31 5.80
C ASP A 73 -0.75 37.94 6.83
N THR A 74 -1.61 38.91 7.15
CA THR A 74 -2.56 38.78 8.25
C THR A 74 -3.60 37.71 7.88
N VAL A 75 -3.37 36.48 8.35
CA VAL A 75 -4.30 35.36 8.15
C VAL A 75 -5.54 35.64 9.00
N ILE A 76 -6.58 36.21 8.39
CA ILE A 76 -7.93 36.10 8.93
C ILE A 76 -8.34 34.64 8.71
N LEU A 77 -8.01 33.82 9.71
CA LEU A 77 -8.44 32.44 9.74
C LEU A 77 -9.89 32.46 10.26
N ASP A 78 -10.86 32.31 9.36
CA ASP A 78 -12.23 32.02 9.77
C ASP A 78 -12.21 30.63 10.42
N THR A 79 -12.01 30.60 11.75
CA THR A 79 -11.86 29.36 12.51
C THR A 79 -13.19 28.64 12.69
N SER A 80 -14.30 29.21 12.20
CA SER A 80 -15.66 28.69 12.38
C SER A 80 -15.86 27.34 11.69
N GLU A 81 -15.01 27.01 10.72
CA GLU A 81 -15.03 25.75 9.97
C GLU A 81 -13.85 24.80 10.30
N LEU A 82 -12.98 25.18 11.25
CA LEU A 82 -11.83 24.33 11.60
C LEU A 82 -12.22 23.24 12.60
N VAL A 83 -11.77 22.02 12.31
CA VAL A 83 -11.94 20.87 13.20
C VAL A 83 -10.64 20.63 13.95
N THR A 84 -10.73 20.44 15.28
CA THR A 84 -9.58 20.05 16.09
C THR A 84 -9.30 18.57 15.89
N VAL A 85 -8.12 18.25 15.35
CA VAL A 85 -7.65 16.87 15.23
C VAL A 85 -6.78 16.54 16.43
N VAL A 86 -7.11 15.43 17.11
CA VAL A 86 -6.30 14.88 18.20
C VAL A 86 -5.63 13.61 17.69
N ALA A 87 -4.30 13.58 17.75
CA ALA A 87 -3.55 12.34 17.49
C ALA A 87 -3.82 11.35 18.62
N LEU A 88 -4.62 10.31 18.34
CA LEU A 88 -4.99 9.29 19.34
C LEU A 88 -3.85 8.30 19.62
N VAL A 89 -2.97 8.09 18.65
CA VAL A 89 -1.88 7.13 18.74
C VAL A 89 -0.61 7.69 18.11
N LYS A 90 0.53 7.27 18.65
CA LYS A 90 1.86 7.56 18.10
C LYS A 90 2.41 6.29 17.45
N LEU A 91 2.75 6.38 16.17
CA LEU A 91 3.50 5.32 15.50
C LEU A 91 4.99 5.48 15.83
N HIS A 92 5.59 4.44 16.39
CA HIS A 92 7.03 4.35 16.58
C HIS A 92 7.55 3.33 15.56
N THR A 93 8.53 3.75 14.75
CA THR A 93 9.16 2.89 13.75
C THR A 93 10.66 2.96 13.94
N ASP A 94 11.30 1.80 14.07
CA ASP A 94 12.76 1.67 14.05
C ASP A 94 13.20 1.36 12.61
N ALA A 95 14.25 2.02 12.11
CA ALA A 95 14.88 1.60 10.88
C ALA A 95 16.04 0.66 11.21
N LEU A 96 16.08 -0.49 10.53
CA LEU A 96 17.15 -1.46 10.63
C LEU A 96 17.86 -1.60 9.29
N HIS A 97 19.17 -1.84 9.34
CA HIS A 97 19.97 -2.16 8.16
C HIS A 97 19.57 -3.54 7.62
N ALA A 98 19.17 -3.62 6.35
CA ALA A 98 18.51 -4.78 5.73
C ALA A 98 19.25 -6.13 5.83
N THR A 99 20.56 -6.13 6.04
CA THR A 99 21.39 -7.35 6.13
C THR A 99 22.09 -7.56 7.46
N ARG A 100 22.06 -6.56 8.34
CA ARG A 100 22.80 -6.59 9.62
C ARG A 100 21.88 -6.43 10.83
N ASP A 101 20.62 -6.06 10.60
CA ASP A 101 19.63 -5.78 11.64
C ASP A 101 20.12 -4.74 12.68
N GLU A 102 20.96 -3.81 12.23
CA GLU A 102 21.53 -2.73 13.06
C GLU A 102 20.68 -1.46 12.91
N PRO A 103 20.40 -0.70 14.00
CA PRO A 103 19.61 0.53 13.92
C PRO A 103 20.23 1.60 13.02
N VAL A 104 19.43 2.25 12.18
CA VAL A 104 19.85 3.38 11.33
C VAL A 104 18.98 4.62 11.56
N ALA A 105 19.58 5.79 11.43
CA ALA A 105 18.87 7.06 11.60
C ALA A 105 18.08 7.42 10.33
N PHE A 106 16.80 7.74 10.47
CA PHE A 106 15.96 8.23 9.37
C PHE A 106 16.33 9.64 8.89
N VAL A 107 17.02 10.42 9.73
CA VAL A 107 17.32 11.83 9.48
C VAL A 107 18.78 12.07 9.85
N LEU A 108 19.53 12.70 8.93
CA LEU A 108 20.87 13.23 9.22
C LEU A 108 20.73 14.60 9.90
N PRO A 109 21.54 14.91 10.94
CA PRO A 109 21.50 16.24 11.55
C PRO A 109 21.91 17.29 10.52
N GLY A 110 21.06 18.30 10.37
CA GLY A 110 21.32 19.49 9.55
C GLY A 110 22.18 20.53 10.25
#